data_AF-A0A936LW87-F1
#
_entry.id   AF-A0A936LW87-F1
#
_cell.length_a   1.000
_cell.length_b   1.000
_cell.length_c   1.000
_cell.angle_alpha   90.00
_cell.angle_beta   90.00
_cell.angle_gamma   90.00
#
_symmetry.space_group_name_H-M   'P 1'
#
loop_
_entity.id
_entity.type
_entity.pdbx_description
1 polymer ?
#
loop_
_entity_poly.entity_id
_entity_poly.type
_entity_poly.pdbx_seq_one_letter_code
_entity_poly.pdbx_strand_id
1 'polypeptide(L)'
;MPQAGGEVFDRFVALLGKVGARGRQARLVVLGDLFEAMVNERQLRTGCWPALLAAMRALADAGVSVSVLHGNRDFMLGRRFAKATGSRVVHGGLALRLDDRPTLLLHGDELCTNDEPYQRSKRWLRSRVVRTICRLLTERAADRVAAVARRKSNVSTGQGDPARFRPVTDAVGEAFARGYAQLVFGHVHTPGHGRFGGGAYWVLPAFDEDPVYLAHVRGGELRFGALGEPSERAYGPLEFAAPF
;
A
#
# COMPACT_ATOMS: atom_id res chain seq x y z
N MET A 1 6.21 19.01 -7.32
CA MET A 1 5.17 18.04 -7.73
C MET A 1 4.33 18.69 -8.81
N PRO A 2 3.99 18.00 -9.89
CA PRO A 2 3.07 18.55 -10.88
C PRO A 2 1.74 18.93 -10.19
N GLN A 3 1.12 20.02 -10.63
CA GLN A 3 -0.16 20.48 -10.05
C GLN A 3 -1.32 19.56 -10.44
N ALA A 4 -1.28 19.00 -11.66
CA ALA A 4 -2.14 17.91 -12.10
C ALA A 4 -1.45 16.59 -11.75
N GLY A 5 -2.11 15.69 -11.02
CA GLY A 5 -1.52 14.43 -10.56
C GLY A 5 -1.14 13.43 -11.66
N GLY A 6 -1.36 13.78 -12.93
CA GLY A 6 -1.10 12.93 -14.08
C GLY A 6 -2.15 11.83 -14.26
N GLU A 7 -1.95 10.99 -15.26
CA GLU A 7 -2.91 9.99 -15.68
C GLU A 7 -3.19 8.92 -14.60
N VAL A 8 -2.17 8.50 -13.85
CA VAL A 8 -2.31 7.55 -12.74
C VAL A 8 -3.25 8.10 -11.67
N PHE A 9 -3.15 9.39 -11.35
CA PHE A 9 -4.03 10.05 -10.40
C PHE A 9 -5.48 10.06 -10.88
N ASP A 10 -5.71 10.44 -12.15
CA ASP A 10 -7.05 10.49 -12.72
C ASP A 10 -7.71 9.11 -12.75
N ARG A 11 -6.94 8.08 -13.12
CA ARG A 11 -7.38 6.68 -13.06
C ARG A 11 -7.69 6.26 -11.62
N PHE A 12 -6.85 6.60 -10.65
CA PHE A 12 -7.12 6.28 -9.25
C PHE A 12 -8.42 6.96 -8.77
N VAL A 13 -8.63 8.25 -9.06
CA VAL A 13 -9.87 8.97 -8.73
C VAL A 13 -11.08 8.33 -9.42
N ALA A 14 -10.95 7.86 -10.66
CA ALA A 14 -12.01 7.13 -11.35
C ALA A 14 -12.34 5.79 -10.66
N LEU A 15 -11.35 5.06 -10.15
CA LEU A 15 -11.58 3.87 -9.32
C LEU A 15 -12.36 4.23 -8.06
N LEU A 16 -11.96 5.31 -7.36
CA LEU A 16 -12.68 5.78 -6.18
C LEU A 16 -14.14 6.07 -6.55
N GLY A 17 -14.42 6.75 -7.65
CA GLY A 17 -15.79 6.98 -8.13
C GLY A 17 -16.61 5.69 -8.29
N LYS A 18 -16.03 4.65 -8.91
CA LYS A 18 -16.68 3.33 -9.06
C LYS A 18 -16.96 2.65 -7.72
N VAL A 19 -16.04 2.76 -6.76
CA VAL A 19 -16.22 2.23 -5.40
C VAL A 19 -17.30 3.02 -4.66
N GLY A 20 -17.28 4.35 -4.77
CA GLY A 20 -18.24 5.27 -4.15
C GLY A 20 -19.68 5.01 -4.60
N ALA A 21 -19.88 4.65 -5.88
CA ALA A 21 -21.19 4.28 -6.42
C ALA A 21 -21.83 3.04 -5.73
N ARG A 22 -21.04 2.22 -5.05
CA ARG A 22 -21.54 1.08 -4.24
C ARG A 22 -21.93 1.48 -2.81
N GLY A 23 -21.52 2.66 -2.36
CA GLY A 23 -21.80 3.21 -1.04
C GLY A 23 -21.48 2.24 0.11
N ARG A 24 -22.41 2.15 1.09
CA ARG A 24 -22.26 1.30 2.28
C ARG A 24 -22.04 -0.20 2.03
N GLN A 25 -22.28 -0.68 0.81
CA GLN A 25 -22.07 -2.08 0.45
C GLN A 25 -20.59 -2.38 0.13
N ALA A 26 -19.77 -1.35 -0.04
CA ALA A 26 -18.35 -1.49 -0.36
C ALA A 26 -17.42 -1.11 0.80
N ARG A 27 -16.21 -1.68 0.73
CA ARG A 27 -15.06 -1.33 1.56
C ARG A 27 -13.85 -1.15 0.65
N LEU A 28 -13.06 -0.13 0.92
CA LEU A 28 -11.77 0.10 0.28
C LEU A 28 -10.65 -0.12 1.30
N VAL A 29 -9.64 -0.90 0.92
CA VAL A 29 -8.38 -1.01 1.67
C VAL A 29 -7.23 -0.65 0.73
N VAL A 30 -6.45 0.36 1.11
CA VAL A 30 -5.24 0.77 0.40
C VAL A 30 -4.03 0.19 1.15
N LEU A 31 -3.22 -0.65 0.49
CA LEU A 31 -2.10 -1.37 1.10
C LEU A 31 -0.80 -0.55 1.13
N GLY A 32 -0.88 0.71 1.57
CA GLY A 32 0.26 1.62 1.66
C GLY A 32 0.74 2.18 0.32
N ASP A 33 1.76 3.04 0.39
CA ASP A 33 2.37 3.71 -0.75
C ASP A 33 1.36 4.49 -1.63
N LEU A 34 0.33 5.06 -0.99
CA LEU A 34 -0.66 5.94 -1.62
C LEU A 34 -0.02 7.25 -2.11
N PHE A 35 1.05 7.68 -1.45
CA PHE A 35 1.81 8.88 -1.81
C PHE A 35 3.23 8.52 -2.20
N GLU A 36 3.79 9.23 -3.18
CA GLU A 36 5.17 9.03 -3.62
C GLU A 36 6.20 9.22 -2.50
N ALA A 37 5.92 10.11 -1.54
CA ALA A 37 6.65 10.27 -0.29
C ALA A 37 5.91 11.25 0.64
N MET A 38 5.59 10.80 1.85
CA MET A 38 5.01 11.61 2.93
C MET A 38 6.01 11.73 4.07
N VAL A 39 6.72 12.85 4.13
CA VAL A 39 7.63 13.20 5.24
C VAL A 39 6.86 13.83 6.39
N ASN A 40 5.83 14.63 6.10
CA ASN A 40 4.86 15.07 7.11
C ASN A 40 3.52 15.49 6.49
N GLU A 41 2.46 15.50 7.31
CA GLU A 41 1.10 15.82 6.87
C GLU A 41 0.88 17.29 6.44
N ARG A 42 1.90 18.17 6.43
CA ARG A 42 1.76 19.51 5.83
C ARG A 42 1.77 19.45 4.30
N GLN A 43 2.43 18.43 3.73
CA GLN A 43 2.49 18.19 2.28
C GLN A 43 1.12 17.88 1.67
N LEU A 44 0.15 17.45 2.49
CA LEU A 44 -1.23 17.19 2.06
C LEU A 44 -1.96 18.40 1.44
N ARG A 45 -1.38 19.60 1.54
CA ARG A 45 -1.97 20.85 1.03
C ARG A 45 -1.42 21.27 -0.33
N THR A 46 -0.51 20.49 -0.91
CA THR A 46 0.17 20.85 -2.17
C THR A 46 -0.22 19.93 -3.32
N GLY A 47 -0.01 20.44 -4.54
CA GLY A 47 -0.22 19.67 -5.77
C GLY A 47 -1.64 19.13 -5.89
N CYS A 48 -1.75 17.88 -6.32
CA CYS A 48 -3.02 17.17 -6.51
C CYS A 48 -3.59 16.56 -5.22
N TRP A 49 -2.86 16.60 -4.10
CA TRP A 49 -3.29 15.93 -2.87
C TRP A 49 -4.60 16.45 -2.29
N PRO A 50 -4.91 17.76 -2.29
CA PRO A 50 -6.24 18.24 -1.85
C PRO A 50 -7.39 17.59 -2.63
N ALA A 51 -7.24 17.38 -3.94
CA ALA A 51 -8.23 16.72 -4.77
C ALA A 51 -8.37 15.22 -4.43
N LEU A 52 -7.25 14.52 -4.18
CA LEU A 52 -7.29 13.14 -3.66
C LEU A 52 -8.04 13.06 -2.33
N LEU A 53 -7.73 13.96 -1.39
CA LEU A 53 -8.38 13.96 -0.07
C LEU A 53 -9.89 14.19 -0.19
N ALA A 54 -10.31 15.08 -1.08
CA ALA A 54 -11.72 15.31 -1.38
C ALA A 54 -12.40 14.06 -1.99
N ALA A 55 -11.74 13.40 -2.96
CA ALA A 55 -12.26 12.18 -3.57
C ALA A 55 -12.39 11.04 -2.55
N MET A 56 -11.40 10.85 -1.68
CA MET A 56 -11.48 9.87 -0.59
C MET A 56 -12.55 10.25 0.44
N ARG A 57 -12.72 11.54 0.74
CA ARG A 57 -13.76 12.01 1.64
C ARG A 57 -15.16 11.71 1.11
N ALA A 58 -15.38 11.88 -0.19
CA ALA A 58 -16.64 11.52 -0.84
C ALA A 58 -17.01 10.04 -0.66
N LEU A 59 -16.02 9.13 -0.58
CA LEU A 59 -16.28 7.73 -0.26
C LEU A 59 -16.85 7.55 1.15
N ALA A 60 -16.21 8.17 2.13
CA ALA A 60 -16.66 8.11 3.53
C ALA A 60 -18.06 8.72 3.68
N ASP A 61 -18.32 9.85 3.01
CA ASP A 61 -19.64 10.50 3.01
C ASP A 61 -20.71 9.63 2.31
N ALA A 62 -20.33 8.82 1.30
CA ALA A 62 -21.18 7.81 0.68
C ALA A 62 -21.37 6.53 1.54
N GLY A 63 -20.76 6.47 2.73
CA GLY A 63 -20.84 5.35 3.66
C GLY A 63 -19.86 4.21 3.39
N VAL A 64 -18.92 4.36 2.45
CA VAL A 64 -17.87 3.37 2.19
C VAL A 64 -16.88 3.37 3.36
N SER A 65 -16.59 2.18 3.90
CA SER A 65 -15.51 2.04 4.89
C SER A 65 -14.15 2.08 4.19
N VAL A 66 -13.31 3.06 4.52
CA VAL A 66 -11.97 3.21 3.93
C VAL A 66 -10.89 2.97 4.97
N SER A 67 -9.94 2.07 4.69
CA SER A 67 -8.73 1.83 5.48
C SER A 67 -7.49 2.04 4.65
N VAL A 68 -6.48 2.71 5.20
CA VAL A 68 -5.19 2.97 4.53
C VAL A 68 -4.09 2.45 5.44
N LEU A 69 -3.40 1.41 4.99
CA LEU A 69 -2.20 0.91 5.66
C LEU A 69 -1.05 1.88 5.40
N HIS A 70 -0.10 1.93 6.34
CA HIS A 70 1.18 2.57 6.09
C HIS A 70 2.03 1.75 5.14
N GLY A 71 2.55 2.41 4.10
CA GLY A 71 3.64 1.90 3.28
C GLY A 71 5.00 2.41 3.73
N ASN A 72 6.03 2.10 2.93
CA ASN A 72 7.38 2.58 3.16
C ASN A 72 7.57 4.04 2.75
N ARG A 73 6.69 4.58 1.90
CA ARG A 73 6.74 5.98 1.44
C ARG A 73 5.85 6.90 2.25
N ASP A 74 4.82 6.39 2.93
CA ASP A 74 3.78 7.20 3.55
C ASP A 74 3.47 6.88 5.02
N PHE A 75 4.43 6.29 5.73
CA PHE A 75 4.36 5.96 7.17
C PHE A 75 4.19 7.16 8.13
N MET A 76 4.18 8.39 7.62
CA MET A 76 3.90 9.61 8.41
C MET A 76 2.42 10.03 8.35
N LEU A 77 1.58 9.36 7.56
CA LEU A 77 0.15 9.60 7.55
C LEU A 77 -0.43 9.36 8.95
N GLY A 78 -1.34 10.23 9.37
CA GLY A 78 -1.88 10.18 10.71
C GLY A 78 -3.25 10.86 10.81
N ARG A 79 -3.42 11.61 11.90
CA ARG A 79 -4.73 12.15 12.28
C ARG A 79 -5.25 13.21 11.32
N ARG A 80 -4.38 14.02 10.70
CA ARG A 80 -4.85 15.06 9.77
C ARG A 80 -5.41 14.43 8.50
N PHE A 81 -4.71 13.44 7.95
CA PHE A 81 -5.18 12.65 6.82
C PHE A 81 -6.50 11.92 7.14
N ALA A 82 -6.55 11.22 8.29
CA ALA A 82 -7.75 10.50 8.72
C ALA A 82 -8.96 11.44 8.86
N LYS A 83 -8.77 12.62 9.48
CA LYS A 83 -9.84 13.62 9.61
C LYS A 83 -10.28 14.19 8.27
N ALA A 84 -9.35 14.47 7.36
CA ALA A 84 -9.66 15.05 6.06
C ALA A 84 -10.46 14.07 5.18
N THR A 85 -10.11 12.79 5.20
CA THR A 85 -10.67 11.77 4.31
C THR A 85 -11.79 10.93 4.93
N GLY A 86 -11.96 10.94 6.25
CA GLY A 86 -12.82 9.98 6.95
C GLY A 86 -12.26 8.55 6.99
N SER A 87 -11.03 8.34 6.53
CA SER A 87 -10.39 7.02 6.47
C SER A 87 -9.79 6.60 7.82
N ARG A 88 -9.70 5.28 8.05
CA ARG A 88 -8.89 4.70 9.12
C ARG A 88 -7.45 4.50 8.65
N VAL A 89 -6.49 5.11 9.34
CA VAL A 89 -5.06 4.82 9.13
C VAL A 89 -4.65 3.60 9.96
N VAL A 90 -3.97 2.64 9.35
CA VAL A 90 -3.62 1.35 9.94
C VAL A 90 -2.11 1.14 9.95
N HIS A 91 -1.56 0.68 11.07
CA HIS A 91 -0.13 0.42 11.24
C HIS A 91 0.12 -1.10 11.32
N GLY A 92 1.13 -1.60 10.60
CA GLY A 92 1.65 -2.97 10.74
C GLY A 92 0.82 -4.11 10.14
N GLY A 93 -0.36 -3.81 9.58
CA GLY A 93 -1.23 -4.78 8.92
C GLY A 93 -2.69 -4.66 9.34
N LEU A 94 -3.59 -5.21 8.51
CA LEU A 94 -5.01 -5.29 8.78
C LEU A 94 -5.48 -6.73 8.66
N ALA A 95 -5.87 -7.32 9.78
CA ALA A 95 -6.57 -8.59 9.81
C ALA A 95 -8.07 -8.36 9.63
N LEU A 96 -8.69 -9.12 8.73
CA LEU A 96 -10.13 -9.13 8.53
C LEU A 96 -10.60 -10.53 8.11
N ARG A 97 -11.91 -10.74 8.03
CA ARG A 97 -12.49 -11.94 7.44
C ARG A 97 -13.12 -11.59 6.11
N LEU A 98 -12.70 -12.26 5.03
CA LEU A 98 -13.40 -12.27 3.75
C LEU A 98 -14.25 -13.54 3.71
N ASP A 99 -15.56 -13.35 3.82
CA ASP A 99 -16.50 -14.42 4.18
C ASP A 99 -16.00 -15.18 5.43
N ASP A 100 -15.74 -16.48 5.31
CA ASP A 100 -15.24 -17.31 6.41
C ASP A 100 -13.72 -17.52 6.43
N ARG A 101 -13.00 -16.83 5.56
CA ARG A 101 -11.54 -16.96 5.44
C ARG A 101 -10.86 -15.82 6.23
N PRO A 102 -10.08 -16.12 7.28
CA PRO A 102 -9.23 -15.12 7.91
C PRO A 102 -8.17 -14.63 6.93
N THR A 103 -8.13 -13.33 6.69
CA THR A 103 -7.27 -12.68 5.69
C THR A 103 -6.40 -11.63 6.38
N LEU A 104 -5.10 -11.76 6.21
CA LEU A 104 -4.13 -10.75 6.61
C LEU A 104 -3.77 -9.87 5.42
N LEU A 105 -3.93 -8.57 5.59
CA LEU A 105 -3.49 -7.56 4.63
C LEU A 105 -2.24 -6.88 5.17
N LEU A 106 -1.17 -6.85 4.39
CA LEU A 106 0.09 -6.16 4.71
C LEU A 106 0.43 -5.16 3.62
N HIS A 107 1.34 -4.23 3.90
CA HIS A 107 1.96 -3.46 2.83
C HIS A 107 2.92 -4.35 2.04
N GLY A 108 3.74 -5.17 2.71
CA GLY A 108 4.60 -6.19 2.10
C GLY A 108 6.08 -5.98 2.39
N ASP A 109 6.48 -4.75 2.73
CA ASP A 109 7.84 -4.44 3.20
C ASP A 109 8.17 -5.14 4.54
N GLU A 110 7.18 -5.67 5.25
CA GLU A 110 7.35 -6.55 6.41
C GLU A 110 7.87 -7.95 6.06
N LEU A 111 7.60 -8.43 4.84
CA LEU A 111 7.93 -9.78 4.42
C LEU A 111 9.35 -9.89 3.83
N CYS A 112 9.96 -8.77 3.43
CA CYS A 112 11.32 -8.72 2.87
C CYS A 112 12.36 -8.63 4.01
N THR A 113 12.45 -9.66 4.84
CA THR A 113 13.30 -9.67 6.05
C THR A 113 14.80 -9.75 5.72
N ASN A 114 15.14 -10.31 4.56
CA ASN A 114 16.50 -10.38 4.04
C ASN A 114 17.11 -9.00 3.71
N ASP A 115 16.29 -7.96 3.51
CA ASP A 115 16.78 -6.60 3.34
C ASP A 115 17.08 -5.92 4.69
N GLU A 116 18.07 -6.42 5.43
CA GLU A 116 18.38 -5.89 6.76
C GLU A 116 18.68 -4.38 6.77
N PRO A 117 19.45 -3.81 5.81
CA PRO A 117 19.68 -2.37 5.79
C PRO A 117 18.39 -1.57 5.66
N TYR A 118 17.43 -2.04 4.86
CA TYR A 118 16.11 -1.45 4.78
C TYR A 118 15.34 -1.63 6.10
N GLN A 119 15.30 -2.84 6.67
CA GLN A 119 14.59 -3.10 7.93
C GLN A 119 15.15 -2.25 9.10
N ARG A 120 16.46 -2.04 9.16
CA ARG A 120 17.11 -1.12 10.12
C ARG A 120 16.67 0.33 9.87
N SER A 121 16.73 0.79 8.62
CA SER A 121 16.33 2.16 8.23
C SER A 121 14.85 2.42 8.52
N LYS A 122 13.98 1.45 8.22
CA LYS A 122 12.55 1.44 8.53
C LYS A 122 12.29 1.65 10.03
N ARG A 123 12.99 0.93 10.90
CA ARG A 123 12.88 1.10 12.36
C ARG A 123 13.32 2.49 12.80
N TRP A 124 14.44 2.99 12.27
CA TRP A 124 14.96 4.31 12.60
C TRP A 124 14.03 5.45 12.14
N LEU A 125 13.57 5.41 10.88
CA LEU A 125 12.64 6.39 10.30
C LEU A 125 11.31 6.44 11.05
N ARG A 126 10.85 5.28 11.56
CA ARG A 126 9.61 5.16 12.34
C ARG A 126 9.82 5.44 13.84
N SER A 127 11.01 5.84 14.28
CA SER A 127 11.26 6.22 15.67
C SER A 127 10.56 7.52 16.07
N ARG A 128 10.25 7.68 17.37
CA ARG A 128 9.59 8.89 17.90
C ARG A 128 10.40 10.17 17.64
N VAL A 129 11.74 10.06 17.68
CA VAL A 129 12.65 11.18 17.45
C VAL A 129 12.54 11.68 16.01
N VAL A 130 12.71 10.78 15.03
CA VAL A 130 12.64 11.15 13.60
C VAL A 130 11.25 11.69 13.26
N ARG A 131 10.17 11.03 13.71
CA ARG A 131 8.79 11.53 13.51
C ARG A 131 8.58 12.92 14.10
N THR A 132 9.22 13.26 15.22
CA THR A 132 9.07 14.58 15.84
C THR A 132 9.82 15.64 15.04
N ILE A 133 11.05 15.36 14.63
CA ILE A 133 11.82 16.26 13.75
C ILE A 133 11.07 16.51 12.44
N CYS A 134 10.59 15.45 11.78
CA CYS A 134 9.85 15.58 10.52
C CYS A 134 8.57 16.42 10.66
N ARG A 135 7.86 16.35 11.79
CA ARG A 135 6.67 17.18 12.07
C ARG A 135 6.97 18.68 12.19
N LEU A 136 8.20 19.04 12.57
CA LEU A 136 8.66 20.43 12.68
C LEU A 136 9.09 21.02 11.33
N LEU A 137 9.39 20.18 10.34
CA LEU A 137 9.78 20.65 9.01
C LEU A 137 8.67 21.48 8.37
N THR A 138 9.06 22.56 7.72
CA THR A 138 8.19 23.27 6.80
C THR A 138 7.87 22.38 5.60
N GLU A 139 6.81 22.71 4.89
CA GLU A 139 6.36 21.97 3.71
C GLU A 139 7.47 21.88 2.63
N ARG A 140 8.11 23.01 2.30
CA ARG A 140 9.24 23.04 1.36
C ARG A 140 10.43 22.21 1.82
N ALA A 141 10.73 22.19 3.12
CA ALA A 141 11.81 21.37 3.66
C ALA A 141 11.46 19.88 3.57
N ALA A 142 10.23 19.51 3.92
CA ALA A 142 9.71 18.15 3.79
C ALA A 142 9.77 17.65 2.35
N ASP A 143 9.37 18.47 1.37
CA ASP A 143 9.44 18.13 -0.06
C ASP A 143 10.88 17.91 -0.54
N ARG A 144 11.85 18.70 -0.06
CA ARG A 144 13.27 18.50 -0.37
C ARG A 144 13.79 17.19 0.23
N VAL A 145 13.48 16.90 1.50
CA VAL A 145 13.85 15.63 2.14
C VAL A 145 13.25 14.44 1.37
N ALA A 146 11.98 14.54 0.99
CA ALA A 146 11.28 13.54 0.20
C ALA A 146 11.98 13.29 -1.15
N ALA A 147 12.37 14.35 -1.86
CA ALA A 147 13.07 14.24 -3.14
C ALA A 147 14.45 13.57 -3.00
N VAL A 148 15.21 13.90 -1.96
CA VAL A 148 16.50 13.27 -1.68
C VAL A 148 16.33 11.79 -1.33
N ALA A 149 15.37 11.46 -0.46
CA ALA A 149 15.07 10.08 -0.07
C ALA A 149 14.70 9.22 -1.28
N ARG A 150 13.84 9.73 -2.18
CA ARG A 150 13.46 9.03 -3.43
C ARG A 150 14.67 8.78 -4.32
N ARG A 151 15.52 9.78 -4.54
CA ARG A 151 16.74 9.62 -5.36
C ARG A 151 17.65 8.54 -4.79
N LYS A 152 17.88 8.53 -3.47
CA LYS A 152 18.72 7.53 -2.82
C LYS A 152 18.13 6.12 -2.91
N SER A 153 16.82 5.98 -2.70
CA SER A 153 16.13 4.70 -2.80
C SER A 153 16.25 4.09 -4.21
N ASN A 154 16.03 4.90 -5.25
CA ASN A 154 16.10 4.44 -6.63
C ASN A 154 17.50 3.93 -7.00
N VAL A 155 18.55 4.59 -6.50
CA VAL A 155 19.94 4.16 -6.70
C VAL A 155 20.21 2.83 -5.99
N SER A 156 19.77 2.68 -4.73
CA SER A 156 20.03 1.45 -3.96
C SER A 156 19.29 0.23 -4.51
N THR A 157 18.06 0.39 -5.00
CA THR A 157 17.28 -0.72 -5.57
C THR A 157 17.85 -1.18 -6.92
N GLY A 158 18.45 -0.27 -7.70
CA GLY A 158 19.07 -0.62 -8.99
C GLY A 158 20.42 -1.32 -8.92
N GLN A 159 21.06 -1.40 -7.74
CA GLN A 159 22.42 -1.96 -7.57
C GLN A 159 22.47 -3.18 -6.63
N GLY A 160 21.33 -3.63 -6.09
CA GLY A 160 21.26 -4.76 -5.14
C GLY A 160 20.87 -6.08 -5.81
N ASP A 161 21.15 -7.20 -5.12
CA ASP A 161 20.63 -8.51 -5.50
C ASP A 161 19.09 -8.50 -5.47
N PRO A 162 18.41 -8.80 -6.59
CA PRO A 162 16.96 -8.88 -6.65
C PRO A 162 16.34 -9.82 -5.60
N ALA A 163 17.02 -10.91 -5.24
CA ALA A 163 16.53 -11.87 -4.25
C ALA A 163 16.38 -11.26 -2.85
N ARG A 164 17.21 -10.26 -2.51
CA ARG A 164 17.15 -9.54 -1.22
C ARG A 164 15.85 -8.77 -1.04
N PHE A 165 15.22 -8.32 -2.12
CA PHE A 165 13.99 -7.51 -2.08
C PHE A 165 12.71 -8.35 -2.15
N ARG A 166 12.82 -9.68 -2.24
CA ARG A 166 11.68 -10.59 -2.32
C ARG A 166 11.13 -10.91 -0.92
N PRO A 167 9.84 -11.29 -0.82
CA PRO A 167 9.29 -11.85 0.41
C PRO A 167 10.03 -13.12 0.79
N VAL A 168 10.34 -13.28 2.08
CA VAL A 168 11.07 -14.43 2.60
C VAL A 168 10.09 -15.50 3.04
N THR A 169 10.38 -16.75 2.66
CA THR A 169 9.54 -17.94 2.95
C THR A 169 9.17 -18.06 4.43
N ASP A 170 10.09 -17.83 5.36
CA ASP A 170 9.82 -17.85 6.81
C ASP A 170 8.79 -16.79 7.23
N ALA A 171 8.95 -15.55 6.76
CA ALA A 171 8.04 -14.44 7.10
C ALA A 171 6.63 -14.69 6.54
N VAL A 172 6.54 -15.23 5.33
CA VAL A 172 5.28 -15.65 4.72
C VAL A 172 4.66 -16.83 5.49
N GLY A 173 5.48 -17.82 5.86
CA GLY A 173 5.07 -18.99 6.63
C GLY A 173 4.54 -18.63 8.01
N GLU A 174 5.16 -17.66 8.69
CA GLU A 174 4.72 -17.17 9.99
C GLU A 174 3.30 -16.59 9.94
N ALA A 175 2.94 -15.89 8.85
CA ALA A 175 1.58 -15.39 8.66
C ALA A 175 0.57 -16.56 8.64
N PHE A 176 0.86 -17.65 7.91
CA PHE A 176 -0.03 -18.80 7.87
C PHE A 176 -0.01 -19.61 9.17
N ALA A 177 1.13 -19.71 9.85
CA ALA A 177 1.24 -20.34 11.17
C ALA A 177 0.42 -19.62 12.25
N ARG A 178 0.17 -18.31 12.10
CA ARG A 178 -0.74 -17.53 12.94
C ARG A 178 -2.23 -17.77 12.66
N GLY A 179 -2.56 -18.69 11.74
CA GLY A 179 -3.93 -19.13 11.46
C GLY A 179 -4.65 -18.32 10.38
N TYR A 180 -3.95 -17.46 9.63
CA TYR A 180 -4.55 -16.80 8.47
C TYR A 180 -4.69 -17.80 7.32
N ALA A 181 -5.83 -17.80 6.63
CA ALA A 181 -6.05 -18.62 5.44
C ALA A 181 -5.61 -17.89 4.16
N GLN A 182 -5.57 -16.56 4.20
CA GLN A 182 -5.22 -15.70 3.09
C GLN A 182 -4.24 -14.61 3.51
N LEU A 183 -3.28 -14.32 2.64
CA LEU A 183 -2.34 -13.22 2.77
C LEU A 183 -2.40 -12.33 1.53
N VAL A 184 -2.60 -11.02 1.69
CA VAL A 184 -2.57 -10.06 0.58
C VAL A 184 -1.57 -8.96 0.89
N PHE A 185 -0.69 -8.64 -0.05
CA PHE A 185 0.32 -7.60 0.13
C PHE A 185 0.71 -6.95 -1.19
N GLY A 186 1.44 -5.83 -1.14
CA GLY A 186 2.01 -5.13 -2.29
C GLY A 186 3.53 -5.01 -2.16
N HIS A 187 4.04 -3.77 -2.30
CA HIS A 187 5.45 -3.37 -2.13
C HIS A 187 6.46 -3.93 -3.16
N VAL A 188 6.39 -5.22 -3.49
CA VAL A 188 7.36 -5.90 -4.37
C VAL A 188 7.11 -5.66 -5.86
N HIS A 189 6.00 -5.01 -6.21
CA HIS A 189 5.60 -4.61 -7.56
C HIS A 189 5.59 -5.76 -8.60
N THR A 190 5.64 -7.00 -8.13
CA THR A 190 5.59 -8.21 -8.94
C THR A 190 4.27 -8.90 -8.64
N PRO A 191 3.22 -8.67 -9.45
CA PRO A 191 1.92 -9.25 -9.21
C PRO A 191 1.97 -10.77 -9.34
N GLY A 192 1.22 -11.45 -8.48
CA GLY A 192 1.26 -12.90 -8.39
C GLY A 192 0.22 -13.43 -7.43
N HIS A 193 -0.15 -14.67 -7.58
CA HIS A 193 -0.96 -15.37 -6.60
C HIS A 193 -0.65 -16.85 -6.60
N GLY A 194 -0.87 -17.50 -5.46
CA GLY A 194 -0.54 -18.91 -5.33
C GLY A 194 -0.90 -19.45 -3.95
N ARG A 195 -0.35 -20.64 -3.67
CA ARG A 195 -0.50 -21.29 -2.36
C ARG A 195 0.85 -21.46 -1.71
N PHE A 196 0.89 -21.28 -0.39
CA PHE A 196 2.07 -21.51 0.42
C PHE A 196 1.63 -21.91 1.83
N GLY A 197 2.29 -22.90 2.43
CA GLY A 197 2.00 -23.34 3.81
C GLY A 197 0.52 -23.69 4.07
N GLY A 198 -0.21 -24.17 3.06
CA GLY A 198 -1.65 -24.50 3.16
C GLY A 198 -2.61 -23.31 2.99
N GLY A 199 -2.11 -22.07 2.96
CA GLY A 199 -2.89 -20.86 2.69
C GLY A 199 -2.75 -20.34 1.26
N ALA A 200 -3.55 -19.35 0.90
CA ALA A 200 -3.46 -18.64 -0.38
C ALA A 200 -2.82 -17.26 -0.20
N TYR A 201 -2.00 -16.81 -1.15
CA TYR A 201 -1.45 -15.46 -1.15
C TYR A 201 -1.77 -14.71 -2.45
N TRP A 202 -1.85 -13.39 -2.35
CA TRP A 202 -2.09 -12.47 -3.46
C TRP A 202 -1.16 -11.27 -3.34
N VAL A 203 -0.50 -10.92 -4.44
CA VAL A 203 0.45 -9.82 -4.52
C VAL A 203 -0.09 -8.79 -5.49
N LEU A 204 -0.32 -7.59 -4.98
CA LEU A 204 -0.73 -6.45 -5.79
C LEU A 204 0.47 -5.89 -6.57
N PRO A 205 0.28 -5.51 -7.84
CA PRO A 205 1.26 -4.69 -8.55
C PRO A 205 1.25 -3.27 -7.99
N ALA A 206 2.18 -2.44 -8.46
CA ALA A 206 2.05 -1.00 -8.31
C ALA A 206 0.77 -0.52 -9.03
N PHE A 207 0.15 0.53 -8.49
CA PHE A 207 -0.92 1.24 -9.19
C PHE A 207 -0.29 2.34 -10.04
N ASP A 208 0.01 2.03 -11.30
CA ASP A 208 0.70 2.92 -12.24
C ASP A 208 -0.11 3.11 -13.53
N GLU A 209 0.53 3.05 -14.70
CA GLU A 209 -0.13 3.09 -16.01
C GLU A 209 -1.00 1.85 -16.26
N ASP A 210 -0.86 0.79 -15.46
CA ASP A 210 -1.73 -0.38 -15.49
C ASP A 210 -2.49 -0.50 -14.15
N PRO A 211 -3.63 0.19 -13.99
CA PRO A 211 -4.34 0.34 -12.72
C PRO A 211 -5.07 -0.95 -12.32
N VAL A 212 -4.34 -1.86 -11.69
CA VAL A 212 -4.83 -3.15 -11.20
C VAL A 212 -5.22 -3.06 -9.72
N TYR A 213 -6.30 -3.73 -9.36
CA TYR A 213 -6.78 -3.85 -7.99
C TYR A 213 -7.22 -5.29 -7.71
N LEU A 214 -7.37 -5.64 -6.44
CA LEU A 214 -7.96 -6.91 -6.02
C LEU A 214 -9.38 -6.68 -5.54
N ALA A 215 -10.33 -7.45 -6.06
CA ALA A 215 -11.73 -7.39 -5.70
C ALA A 215 -12.18 -8.68 -5.04
N HIS A 216 -13.03 -8.54 -4.04
CA HIS A 216 -13.77 -9.63 -3.44
C HIS A 216 -15.26 -9.26 -3.41
N VAL A 217 -16.08 -10.19 -3.86
CA VAL A 217 -17.54 -10.12 -3.75
C VAL A 217 -17.95 -11.27 -2.84
N ARG A 218 -18.86 -10.99 -1.89
CA ARG A 218 -19.35 -11.98 -0.92
C ARG A 218 -19.77 -13.28 -1.62
N GLY A 219 -19.29 -14.42 -1.11
CA GLY A 219 -19.53 -15.74 -1.67
C GLY A 219 -18.61 -16.09 -2.85
N GLY A 220 -17.66 -15.23 -3.21
CA GLY A 220 -16.71 -15.42 -4.29
C GLY A 220 -15.25 -15.37 -3.82
N GLU A 221 -14.34 -15.79 -4.70
CA GLU A 221 -12.91 -15.70 -4.42
C GLU A 221 -12.36 -14.29 -4.70
N LEU A 222 -11.15 -14.03 -4.21
CA LEU A 222 -10.39 -12.84 -4.60
C LEU A 222 -10.04 -12.94 -6.08
N ARG A 223 -10.11 -11.82 -6.80
CA ARG A 223 -9.75 -11.75 -8.21
C ARG A 223 -9.13 -10.41 -8.55
N PHE A 224 -8.19 -10.42 -9.48
CA PHE A 224 -7.65 -9.19 -10.05
C PHE A 224 -8.71 -8.51 -10.93
N GLY A 225 -8.78 -7.19 -10.84
CA GLY A 225 -9.52 -6.33 -11.75
C GLY A 225 -8.60 -5.21 -12.25
N ALA A 226 -8.97 -4.60 -13.37
CA ALA A 226 -8.27 -3.46 -13.93
C ALA A 226 -9.26 -2.34 -14.28
N LEU A 227 -8.80 -1.09 -14.37
CA LEU A 227 -9.54 -0.04 -15.06
C LEU A 227 -9.15 -0.05 -16.55
N GLY A 228 -10.06 -0.46 -17.42
CA GLY A 228 -9.84 -0.54 -18.87
C GLY A 228 -10.38 -1.84 -19.44
N GLU A 229 -10.00 -2.16 -20.68
CA GLU A 229 -10.27 -3.47 -21.29
C GLU A 229 -9.72 -4.57 -20.36
N PRO A 230 -10.50 -5.64 -20.10
CA PRO A 230 -10.06 -6.75 -19.28
C PRO A 230 -8.93 -7.46 -20.00
N SER A 231 -7.70 -7.07 -19.72
CA SER A 231 -6.60 -7.99 -19.96
C SER A 231 -6.83 -9.14 -18.98
N GLU A 232 -7.14 -10.32 -19.49
CA GLU A 232 -7.06 -11.59 -18.77
C GLU A 232 -5.59 -11.83 -18.36
N ARG A 233 -5.09 -11.01 -17.44
CA ARG A 233 -3.72 -11.11 -16.92
C ARG A 233 -3.74 -12.26 -15.93
N ALA A 234 -3.31 -13.42 -16.41
CA ALA A 234 -2.94 -14.52 -15.54
C ALA A 234 -1.62 -14.16 -14.85
N TYR A 235 -1.66 -13.91 -13.55
CA TYR A 235 -0.45 -13.76 -12.76
C TYR A 235 -0.06 -15.10 -12.16
N GLY A 236 1.16 -15.55 -12.44
CA GLY A 236 1.69 -16.79 -11.89
C GLY A 236 2.02 -16.71 -10.39
N PRO A 237 2.48 -17.82 -9.80
CA PRO A 237 3.03 -17.80 -8.45
C PRO A 237 4.29 -16.93 -8.39
N LEU A 238 4.45 -16.22 -7.27
CA LEU A 238 5.65 -15.46 -6.96
C LEU A 238 6.68 -16.39 -6.30
N GLU A 239 7.94 -16.27 -6.73
CA GLU A 239 9.05 -16.94 -6.07
C GLU A 239 9.44 -16.19 -4.78
N PHE A 240 9.40 -16.88 -3.65
CA PHE A 240 9.86 -16.35 -2.37
C PHE A 240 11.34 -16.67 -2.15
N ALA A 241 12.04 -15.78 -1.45
CA ALA A 241 13.44 -16.01 -1.08
C ALA A 241 13.56 -17.00 0.08
N ALA A 242 14.63 -17.79 0.08
CA ALA A 242 15.06 -18.52 1.27
C ALA A 242 15.57 -17.53 2.35
N PRO A 243 15.43 -17.86 3.65
CA PRO A 243 16.09 -17.09 4.69
C PRO A 243 17.62 -17.11 4.47
N PHE A 244 18.28 -15.98 4.76
CA PHE A 244 19.74 -15.89 4.80
C PHE A 244 20.30 -16.33 6.16
#